data_AF-A0A357CCA2-F1
#
_entry.id   AF-A0A357CCA2-F1
#
_cell.length_a   1.000
_cell.length_b   1.000
_cell.length_c   1.000
_cell.angle_alpha   90.00
_cell.angle_beta   90.00
_cell.angle_gamma   90.00
#
_symmetry.space_group_name_H-M   'P 1'
#
loop_
_entity.id
_entity.type
_entity.pdbx_description
1 polymer ?
#
loop_
_entity_poly.entity_id
_entity_poly.type
_entity_poly.pdbx_seq_one_letter_code
_entity_poly.pdbx_strand_id
1 'polypeptide(L)' 'MARYSYRASDAGGQICTGVREAQSRADVLAWLTRQQLVPLNLIEEKSAAKSGAPSETEKYLAATSETGV' A
#
# COMPACT_ATOMS: atom_id res chain seq x y z
N MET A 1 11.46 -10.91 10.22
CA MET A 1 10.55 -11.24 9.11
C MET A 1 9.73 -10.00 8.79
N ALA A 2 9.50 -9.72 7.52
CA ALA A 2 8.71 -8.59 7.05
C ALA A 2 7.32 -9.08 6.61
N ARG A 3 6.32 -8.21 6.77
CA ARG A 3 4.93 -8.48 6.40
C ARG A 3 4.70 -7.94 5.00
N TYR A 4 4.15 -8.76 4.11
CA TYR A 4 3.89 -8.39 2.72
C TYR A 4 2.41 -8.58 2.38
N SER A 5 1.78 -7.50 1.93
CA SER A 5 0.45 -7.53 1.33
C SER A 5 0.58 -7.85 -0.14
N TYR A 6 -0.09 -8.91 -0.61
CA TYR A 6 -0.02 -9.36 -1.99
C TYR A 6 -1.38 -9.34 -2.68
N ARG A 7 -1.35 -9.14 -3.99
CA ARG A 7 -2.45 -9.34 -4.92
C ARG A 7 -1.96 -10.23 -6.06
N ALA A 8 -2.63 -11.33 -6.30
CA ALA A 8 -2.28 -12.29 -7.34
C ALA A 8 -3.53 -12.80 -8.07
N SER A 9 -3.37 -13.26 -9.30
CA SER A 9 -4.44 -13.90 -10.07
C SER A 9 -4.25 -15.40 -10.09
N ASP A 10 -5.33 -16.16 -9.94
CA ASP A 10 -5.32 -17.60 -10.22
C ASP A 10 -5.46 -17.88 -11.73
N ALA A 11 -5.37 -19.16 -12.13
CA ALA A 11 -5.50 -19.61 -13.51
C ALA A 11 -6.89 -19.32 -14.13
N GLY A 12 -7.94 -19.22 -13.30
CA GLY A 12 -9.28 -18.80 -13.69
C GLY A 12 -9.46 -17.28 -13.82
N GLY A 13 -8.41 -16.50 -13.58
CA GLY A 13 -8.47 -15.03 -13.63
C GLY A 13 -9.08 -14.38 -12.38
N GLN A 14 -9.35 -15.15 -11.32
CA GLN A 14 -9.85 -14.58 -10.08
C GLN A 14 -8.70 -13.98 -9.28
N ILE A 15 -9.00 -12.86 -8.63
CA ILE A 15 -8.03 -12.11 -7.86
C ILE A 15 -8.04 -12.59 -6.41
N CYS A 16 -6.89 -13.09 -5.96
CA CYS A 16 -6.63 -13.40 -4.57
C CYS A 16 -5.80 -12.29 -3.93
N THR A 17 -6.21 -11.86 -2.74
CA THR A 17 -5.44 -10.91 -1.92
C THR A 17 -5.21 -11.51 -0.54
N GLY A 18 -4.11 -11.11 0.08
CA GLY A 18 -3.78 -11.59 1.42
C GLY A 18 -2.51 -10.95 1.94
N VAL A 19 -2.15 -11.36 3.15
CA VAL A 19 -0.95 -10.88 3.82
C VAL A 19 -0.12 -12.06 4.26
N ARG A 20 1.19 -11.99 4.03
CA ARG A 20 2.12 -13.06 4.38
C ARG A 20 3.39 -12.50 4.98
N GLU A 21 3.84 -13.13 6.06
CA GLU A 21 5.15 -12.87 6.65
C GLU A 21 6.21 -13.72 5.95
N ALA A 22 7.30 -13.09 5.54
CA ALA A 22 8.41 -13.75 4.87
C ALA A 22 9.73 -13.04 5.19
N GLN A 23 10.85 -13.72 4.91
CA GLN A 23 12.17 -13.10 5.10
C GLN A 23 12.48 -12.06 4.02
N SER A 24 11.96 -12.28 2.80
CA SER A 24 12.22 -11.43 1.65
C SER A 24 11.05 -11.47 0.67
N ARG A 25 10.91 -10.42 -0.16
CA ARG A 25 10.00 -10.38 -1.31
C ARG A 25 10.10 -11.61 -2.23
N ALA A 26 11.32 -12.09 -2.49
CA ALA A 26 11.54 -13.27 -3.33
C ALA A 26 10.88 -14.54 -2.79
N ASP A 27 10.80 -14.69 -1.47
CA ASP A 27 10.19 -15.84 -0.81
C ASP A 27 8.66 -15.83 -0.99
N VAL A 28 8.04 -14.65 -0.91
CA VAL A 28 6.60 -14.48 -1.20
C VAL A 28 6.29 -14.77 -2.66
N LEU A 29 7.13 -14.31 -3.60
CA LEU A 29 6.97 -14.59 -5.02
C LEU A 29 7.09 -16.09 -5.32
N ALA A 30 8.11 -16.75 -4.77
CA ALA A 30 8.28 -18.19 -4.93
C ALA A 30 7.10 -18.97 -4.36
N TRP A 31 6.54 -18.53 -3.23
CA TRP A 31 5.32 -19.13 -2.68
C TRP A 31 4.11 -18.95 -3.60
N LEU A 32 3.87 -17.75 -4.12
CA LEU A 32 2.77 -17.49 -5.07
C LEU A 32 2.91 -18.36 -6.32
N THR A 33 4.12 -18.48 -6.87
CA THR A 33 4.39 -19.35 -8.02
C THR A 33 4.10 -20.83 -7.72
N ARG A 34 4.44 -21.33 -6.53
CA ARG A 34 4.11 -22.71 -6.11
C ARG A 34 2.60 -22.96 -6.00
N GLN A 35 1.82 -21.91 -5.72
CA GLN A 35 0.36 -21.96 -5.68
C GLN A 35 -0.26 -21.75 -7.08
N GLN A 36 0.54 -21.68 -8.14
CA GLN A 36 0.10 -21.35 -9.50
C GLN A 36 -0.60 -19.98 -9.59
N LEU A 37 -0.25 -19.06 -8.67
CA LEU A 37 -0.76 -17.70 -8.65
C LEU A 37 0.21 -16.76 -9.38
N VAL A 38 -0.34 -15.90 -10.24
CA VAL A 38 0.41 -14.87 -10.97
C VAL A 38 0.45 -13.59 -10.11
N PRO A 39 1.62 -13.16 -9.63
CA PRO A 39 1.72 -11.96 -8.80
C PRO A 39 1.41 -10.71 -9.63
N LEU A 40 0.46 -9.90 -9.18
CA LEU A 40 0.08 -8.63 -9.79
C LEU A 40 0.68 -7.44 -9.02
N ASN A 41 0.63 -7.51 -7.70
CA ASN A 41 1.23 -6.49 -6.83
C ASN A 41 1.70 -7.12 -5.51
N LEU A 42 2.78 -6.57 -4.96
CA LEU A 42 3.33 -6.98 -3.69
C LEU A 42 3.92 -5.76 -2.98
N ILE A 43 3.38 -5.44 -1.80
CA ILE A 43 3.76 -4.28 -0.99
C ILE A 43 4.34 -4.80 0.32
N GLU A 44 5.57 -4.40 0.64
CA GLU A 44 6.12 -4.62 1.98
C GLU A 44 5.44 -3.65 2.95
N GLU A 45 4.65 -4.19 3.89
CA GLU A 45 4.13 -3.44 5.01
C GLU A 45 5.26 -3.21 6.00
N LYS A 46 6.13 -2.23 5.70
CA LYS A 46 6.95 -1.63 6.75
C LYS A 46 5.98 -1.05 7.76
N SER A 47 6.05 -1.54 8.99
CA SER A 47 5.38 -0.89 10.12
C SER A 47 5.86 0.55 10.15
N ALA A 48 5.07 1.45 9.58
CA ALA A 48 5.30 2.87 9.71
C ALA A 48 5.08 3.17 11.20
N ALA A 49 6.16 3.16 11.98
CA ALA A 49 6.26 4.14 13.03
C ALA A 49 5.94 5.47 12.34
N LYS A 50 4.83 6.11 12.75
CA LYS A 50 4.33 7.37 12.21
C LYS A 50 5.49 8.36 11.98
N SER A 51 6.07 8.40 10.79
CA SER A 51 6.86 9.55 10.36
C SER A 51 5.85 10.50 9.76
N GLY A 52 5.47 11.51 10.55
CA GLY A 52 4.47 12.49 10.22
C GLY A 52 4.74 13.11 8.85
N ALA A 53 3.82 12.89 7.92
CA ALA A 53 3.60 13.88 6.88
C ALA A 53 2.84 15.03 7.54
N PRO A 54 3.39 16.26 7.61
CA PRO A 54 2.52 17.41 7.78
C PRO A 54 1.62 17.43 6.55
N SER A 55 0.34 17.08 6.70
CA SER A 55 -0.64 17.50 5.71
C SER A 55 -0.54 19.01 5.64
N GLU A 56 -0.13 19.51 4.48
CA GLU A 56 -0.28 20.90 4.06
C GLU A 56 -1.79 21.23 4.02
N THR A 57 -2.41 21.36 5.19
CA THR A 57 -3.77 21.89 5.31
C THR A 57 -3.65 23.41 5.20
N GLU A 58 -3.66 23.87 3.96
CA GLU A 58 -4.63 24.88 3.54
C GLU A 58 -4.73 26.12 4.45
N LYS A 59 -3.64 26.89 4.57
CA LYS A 59 -3.74 28.29 5.05
C LYS A 59 -3.92 29.32 3.93
N TYR A 60 -4.34 28.88 2.73
CA TYR A 60 -4.86 29.78 1.69
C TYR A 60 -6.36 30.02 1.91
N LEU A 61 -6.70 30.74 2.99
CA LEU A 61 -8.04 31.32 3.16
C LEU A 61 -7.95 32.55 4.07
N ALA A 62 -7.18 33.54 3.60
CA ALA A 62 -7.33 34.93 4.02
C ALA A 62 -7.69 35.75 2.78
N ALA A 63 -8.89 35.52 2.25
CA ALA A 63 -9.56 36.44 1.35
C ALA A 63 -10.96 36.66 1.91
N THR A 64 -11.42 37.91 1.83
CA THR A 64 -12.63 38.52 2.45
C THR A 64 -12.39 38.98 3.90
N SER A 65 -12.55 40.26 4.29
CA SER A 65 -13.41 41.31 3.77
C SER A 65 -12.86 42.70 4.16
N GLU A 66 -12.78 43.63 3.22
CA GLU A 66 -12.86 45.06 3.53
C GLU A 66 -13.96 45.66 2.64
N THR A 67 -15.15 45.77 3.22
CA THR A 67 -16.22 46.65 2.78
C THR A 67 -16.42 47.63 3.92
N GLY A 68 -15.99 48.87 3.71
CA GLY A 68 -16.16 49.98 4.65
C GLY A 68 -16.48 51.23 3.84
N VAL A 69 -17.65 51.80 4.16
CA VAL A 69 -18.37 52.92 3.55
C VAL A 69 -17.56 54.22 3.42
#